data_AF-Q05Y61-F1
#
_entry.id   AF-Q05Y61-F1
#
_cell.length_a   1.000
_cell.length_b   1.000
_cell.length_c   1.000
_cell.angle_alpha   90.00
_cell.angle_beta   90.00
_cell.angle_gamma   90.00
#
_symmetry.space_group_name_H-M   'P 1'
#
loop_
_entity.id
_entity.type
_entity.pdbx_description
1 polymer ?
#
loop_
_entity_poly.entity_id
_entity_poly.type
_entity_poly.pdbx_seq_one_letter_code
_entity_poly.pdbx_strand_id
1 'polypeptide(L)'
;MGARITKELFLERALQRFGDRFDYTGIHYRSYKSPIKIRCRKHPVQLICITPEKHLQTTGGCRHCLREKRIESLERELNRDVAKDHPTNENVVATKKSESIRIRT
;
A
#
# COMPACT_ATOMS: atom_id res chain seq x y z
N MET A 1 -1.82 -36.30 2.49
CA MET A 1 -3.15 -35.75 2.86
C MET A 1 -3.01 -34.27 3.14
N GLY A 2 -3.61 -33.39 2.33
CA GLY A 2 -3.52 -31.95 2.54
C GLY A 2 -4.30 -31.54 3.79
N ALA A 3 -3.63 -30.89 4.75
CA ALA A 3 -4.27 -30.37 5.94
C ALA A 3 -5.40 -29.40 5.53
N ARG A 4 -6.62 -29.66 6.02
CA ARG A 4 -7.74 -28.73 5.83
C ARG A 4 -7.44 -27.46 6.63
N ILE A 5 -7.35 -26.33 5.94
CA ILE A 5 -7.24 -25.04 6.63
C ILE A 5 -8.59 -24.76 7.29
N THR A 6 -8.57 -24.62 8.61
CA THR A 6 -9.75 -24.21 9.39
C THR A 6 -9.89 -22.68 9.36
N LYS A 7 -11.06 -22.17 9.80
CA LYS A 7 -11.32 -20.73 9.93
C LYS A 7 -10.25 -20.05 10.80
N GLU A 8 -9.90 -20.66 11.92
CA GLU A 8 -8.93 -20.14 12.88
C GLU A 8 -7.53 -20.02 12.27
N LEU A 9 -7.06 -21.08 11.61
CA LEU A 9 -5.76 -21.07 10.94
C LEU A 9 -5.70 -20.03 9.81
N PHE A 10 -6.81 -19.81 9.10
CA PHE A 10 -6.91 -18.74 8.12
C PHE A 10 -6.78 -17.36 8.78
N LEU A 11 -7.49 -17.12 9.88
CA LEU A 11 -7.46 -15.84 10.60
C LEU A 11 -6.08 -15.55 11.17
N GLU A 12 -5.42 -16.53 11.77
CA GLU A 12 -4.05 -16.40 12.28
C GLU A 12 -3.07 -15.98 11.18
N ARG A 13 -3.08 -16.69 10.04
CA ARG A 13 -2.24 -16.35 8.88
C ARG A 13 -2.57 -14.99 8.30
N ALA A 14 -3.86 -14.63 8.26
CA ALA A 14 -4.31 -13.36 7.74
C ALA A 14 -3.86 -12.19 8.65
N LEU A 15 -3.97 -12.35 9.97
CA LEU A 15 -3.48 -11.38 10.96
C LEU A 15 -1.96 -11.27 10.93
N GLN A 16 -1.24 -12.39 10.80
CA GLN A 16 0.23 -12.37 10.71
C GLN A 16 0.72 -11.59 9.48
N ARG A 17 0.04 -11.73 8.34
CA ARG A 17 0.46 -11.12 7.06
C ARG A 17 -0.07 -9.71 6.84
N PHE A 18 -1.28 -9.42 7.32
CA PHE A 18 -1.97 -8.15 7.06
C PHE A 18 -2.21 -7.31 8.32
N GLY A 19 -2.05 -7.88 9.51
CA GLY A 19 -2.36 -7.22 10.78
C GLY A 19 -3.79 -6.70 10.82
N ASP A 20 -3.93 -5.48 11.31
CA ASP A 20 -5.21 -4.76 11.47
C ASP A 20 -5.75 -4.10 10.19
N ARG A 21 -5.22 -4.45 9.02
CA ARG A 21 -5.64 -3.80 7.75
C ARG A 21 -7.06 -4.18 7.32
N PHE A 22 -7.52 -5.36 7.72
CA PHE A 22 -8.83 -5.89 7.35
C PHE A 22 -9.62 -6.27 8.59
N ASP A 23 -10.92 -6.07 8.50
CA ASP A 23 -11.87 -6.49 9.51
C ASP A 23 -12.53 -7.82 9.09
N TYR A 24 -12.45 -8.78 10.00
CA TYR A 24 -12.91 -10.16 9.85
C TYR A 24 -14.15 -10.47 10.72
N THR A 25 -14.72 -9.48 11.42
CA THR A 25 -15.86 -9.66 12.35
C THR A 25 -17.07 -10.39 11.75
N GLY A 26 -17.34 -10.19 10.46
CA GLY A 26 -18.49 -10.77 9.75
C GLY A 26 -18.19 -11.91 8.78
N ILE A 27 -17.04 -12.59 8.87
CA ILE A 27 -16.69 -13.61 7.87
C ILE A 27 -17.54 -14.88 8.01
N HIS A 28 -18.12 -15.32 6.89
CA HIS A 28 -18.76 -16.63 6.75
C HIS A 28 -17.80 -17.61 6.08
N TYR A 29 -17.01 -18.31 6.89
CA TYR A 29 -16.06 -19.31 6.40
C TYR A 29 -16.76 -20.65 6.13
N ARG A 30 -16.79 -21.10 4.87
CA ARG A 30 -17.27 -22.44 4.50
C ARG A 30 -16.14 -23.39 4.13
N SER A 31 -15.18 -22.92 3.33
CA SER A 31 -14.00 -23.66 2.88
C SER A 31 -12.91 -22.73 2.36
N TYR A 32 -11.70 -23.26 2.16
CA TYR A 32 -10.56 -22.50 1.65
C TYR A 32 -10.78 -21.89 0.25
N LYS A 33 -11.63 -22.55 -0.56
CA LYS A 33 -12.01 -22.09 -1.91
C LYS A 33 -13.33 -21.32 -1.94
N SER A 34 -14.07 -21.27 -0.83
CA SER A 34 -15.31 -20.50 -0.77
C SER A 34 -15.03 -19.01 -0.62
N PRO A 35 -15.80 -18.13 -1.29
CA PRO A 35 -15.63 -16.69 -1.13
C PRO A 35 -16.09 -16.25 0.26
N ILE A 36 -15.27 -15.43 0.91
CA ILE A 36 -15.59 -14.73 2.15
C ILE A 36 -15.77 -13.24 1.88
N LYS A 37 -16.53 -12.58 2.75
CA LYS A 37 -16.73 -11.12 2.71
C LYS A 37 -15.90 -10.49 3.83
N ILE A 38 -14.94 -9.65 3.47
CA ILE A 38 -14.09 -8.91 4.41
C ILE A 38 -14.24 -7.41 4.16
N ARG A 39 -13.93 -6.60 5.17
CA ARG A 39 -13.92 -5.13 5.07
C ARG A 39 -12.50 -4.62 5.21
N CYS A 40 -12.12 -3.59 4.46
CA CYS A 40 -10.86 -2.92 4.69
C CYS A 40 -11.04 -1.84 5.76
N ARG A 41 -10.17 -1.81 6.79
CA ARG A 41 -10.24 -0.77 7.83
C ARG A 41 -9.89 0.61 7.31
N LYS A 42 -8.95 0.71 6.36
CA LYS A 42 -8.59 1.97 5.70
C LYS A 42 -9.68 2.48 4.75
N HIS A 43 -10.32 1.56 4.03
CA HIS A 43 -11.34 1.86 3.02
C HIS A 43 -12.61 1.06 3.31
N PRO A 44 -13.43 1.48 4.28
CA PRO A 44 -14.63 0.74 4.71
C PRO A 44 -15.77 0.79 3.69
N VAL A 45 -15.64 1.63 2.65
CA VAL A 45 -16.66 1.91 1.64
C VAL A 45 -17.04 0.70 0.79
N GLN A 46 -16.12 -0.26 0.60
CA GLN A 46 -16.35 -1.43 -0.26
C GLN A 46 -16.14 -2.73 0.51
N LEU A 47 -17.15 -3.60 0.44
CA LEU A 47 -17.06 -5.00 0.84
C LEU A 47 -16.23 -5.77 -0.18
N ILE A 48 -15.26 -6.54 0.29
CA ILE A 48 -14.36 -7.31 -0.55
C ILE A 48 -14.81 -8.76 -0.50
N CYS A 49 -15.19 -9.29 -1.66
CA CYS A 49 -15.50 -10.71 -1.85
C CYS A 49 -14.26 -11.41 -2.41
N ILE A 50 -13.59 -12.24 -1.62
CA ILE A 50 -12.37 -12.95 -2.01
C ILE A 50 -12.32 -14.32 -1.34
N THR A 51 -11.67 -15.31 -1.96
CA THR A 51 -11.45 -16.61 -1.32
C THR A 51 -10.29 -16.54 -0.32
N PRO A 52 -10.31 -17.30 0.80
CA PRO A 52 -9.20 -17.41 1.74
C PRO A 52 -7.86 -17.71 1.06
N GLU A 53 -7.87 -18.59 0.05
CA GLU A 53 -6.71 -18.92 -0.77
C GLU A 53 -6.12 -17.71 -1.48
N LYS A 54 -6.95 -16.99 -2.23
CA LYS A 54 -6.53 -15.81 -2.99
C LYS A 54 -6.12 -14.68 -2.05
N HIS A 55 -6.79 -14.54 -0.90
CA HIS A 55 -6.48 -13.55 0.13
C HIS A 55 -5.07 -13.75 0.69
N LEU A 56 -4.70 -14.99 1.02
CA LEU A 56 -3.37 -15.31 1.54
C LEU A 56 -2.28 -15.28 0.46
N GLN A 57 -2.57 -15.71 -0.77
CA GLN A 57 -1.57 -15.71 -1.84
C GLN A 57 -1.25 -14.30 -2.35
N THR A 58 -2.28 -13.47 -2.51
CA THR A 58 -2.13 -12.12 -3.06
C THR A 58 -1.93 -11.07 -1.96
N THR A 59 -2.01 -9.79 -2.32
CA THR A 59 -2.02 -8.68 -1.36
C THR A 59 -3.36 -8.59 -0.59
N GLY A 60 -4.34 -9.46 -0.90
CA GLY A 60 -5.64 -9.51 -0.23
C GLY A 60 -6.43 -8.20 -0.31
N GLY A 61 -6.04 -7.33 -1.24
CA GLY A 61 -6.23 -5.89 -1.13
C GLY A 61 -7.57 -5.39 -1.62
N CYS A 62 -8.10 -4.40 -0.90
CA CYS A 62 -9.14 -3.51 -1.42
C CYS A 62 -8.66 -2.82 -2.70
N ARG A 63 -9.56 -2.49 -3.64
CA ARG A 63 -9.18 -1.85 -4.92
C ARG A 63 -8.39 -0.56 -4.70
N HIS A 64 -8.77 0.23 -3.70
CA HIS A 64 -8.07 1.45 -3.30
C HIS A 64 -6.65 1.17 -2.79
N CYS A 65 -6.49 0.17 -1.93
CA CYS A 65 -5.22 -0.25 -1.35
C CYS A 65 -4.24 -0.73 -2.43
N LEU A 66 -4.76 -1.42 -3.46
CA LEU A 66 -3.96 -1.86 -4.60
C LEU A 66 -3.54 -0.67 -5.47
N ARG A 67 -4.44 0.32 -5.65
CA ARG A 67 -4.14 1.55 -6.38
C ARG A 67 -3.06 2.37 -5.67
N GLU A 68 -3.17 2.57 -4.36
CA GLU A 68 -2.16 3.25 -3.54
C GLU A 68 -0.79 2.60 -3.67
N LYS A 69 -0.72 1.26 -3.53
CA LYS A 69 0.55 0.54 -3.72
C LYS A 69 1.14 0.70 -5.12
N ARG A 70 0.28 0.77 -6.14
CA ARG A 70 0.73 1.00 -7.52
C ARG A 70 1.31 2.39 -7.68
N ILE A 71 0.64 3.41 -7.12
CA ILE A 71 1.11 4.79 -7.12
C ILE A 71 2.46 4.88 -6.39
N GLU A 72 2.56 4.29 -5.19
CA GLU A 72 3.80 4.25 -4.40
C GLU A 72 4.97 3.59 -5.17
N SER A 73 4.71 2.53 -5.93
CA SER A 73 5.73 1.90 -6.78
C SER A 73 6.20 2.83 -7.90
N LEU A 74 5.27 3.52 -8.57
CA LEU A 74 5.57 4.46 -9.65
C LEU A 74 6.34 5.68 -9.14
N GLU A 75 5.96 6.22 -7.98
CA GLU A 75 6.68 7.32 -7.33
C GLU A 75 8.12 6.93 -6.98
N ARG A 76 8.32 5.71 -6.46
CA ARG A 76 9.67 5.18 -6.22
C ARG A 76 10.48 5.03 -7.50
N GLU A 77 9.86 4.65 -8.61
CA GLU A 77 10.52 4.56 -9.92
C GLU A 77 10.93 5.93 -10.44
N LEU A 78 10.00 6.89 -10.46
CA LEU A 78 10.28 8.27 -10.87
C LEU A 78 11.40 8.90 -10.03
N ASN A 79 11.37 8.74 -8.71
CA ASN A 79 12.41 9.27 -7.83
C ASN A 79 13.79 8.63 -8.08
N ARG A 80 13.85 7.36 -8.50
CA ARG A 80 15.12 6.72 -8.87
C ARG A 80 15.70 7.31 -10.15
N ASP A 81 14.86 7.69 -11.11
CA ASP A 81 15.33 8.23 -12.39
C ASP A 81 15.75 9.70 -12.22
N VAL A 82 15.03 10.47 -11.40
CA VAL A 82 15.45 11.83 -11.01
C VAL A 82 16.84 11.82 -10.34
N ALA A 83 17.12 10.85 -9.48
CA ALA A 83 18.43 10.74 -8.81
C ALA A 83 19.59 10.37 -9.77
N LYS A 84 19.29 9.80 -10.95
CA LYS A 84 20.31 9.48 -11.97
C LYS A 84 20.57 10.66 -12.91
N ASP A 85 19.53 11.39 -13.27
CA ASP A 85 19.61 12.48 -14.26
C ASP A 85 20.03 13.84 -13.66
N HIS A 86 20.03 13.98 -12.34
CA HIS A 86 20.63 15.10 -11.62
C HIS A 86 21.49 14.59 -10.46
N PRO A 87 22.82 14.44 -10.63
CA PRO A 87 23.69 14.42 -9.47
C PRO A 87 23.46 15.75 -8.77
N THR A 88 22.94 15.72 -7.54
CA THR A 88 22.72 16.90 -6.72
C THR A 88 24.01 17.72 -6.72
N ASN A 89 23.99 18.86 -7.42
CA ASN A 89 25.08 19.82 -7.35
C ASN A 89 25.00 20.46 -5.96
N GLU A 90 25.72 19.88 -5.01
CA GLU A 90 26.07 20.51 -3.74
C GLU A 90 26.95 21.74 -4.01
N ASN A 91 26.38 22.83 -4.54
CA ASN A 91 27.04 24.13 -4.61
C ASN A 91 26.03 25.26 -4.91
N VAL A 92 25.02 25.42 -4.06
CA VAL A 92 24.21 26.66 -4.03
C VAL A 92 24.11 27.19 -2.59
N VAL A 93 25.23 27.24 -1.87
CA VAL A 93 25.36 28.06 -0.64
C VAL A 93 26.75 28.68 -0.58
N ALA A 94 27.13 29.48 -1.57
CA ALA A 94 28.23 30.43 -1.44
C ALA A 94 28.21 31.46 -2.57
N THR A 95 28.55 32.70 -2.23
CA THR A 95 28.61 33.93 -3.06
C THR A 95 27.28 34.69 -3.12
N LYS A 96 26.97 35.51 -2.10
CA LYS A 96 27.45 36.91 -1.90
C LYS A 96 27.07 37.84 -3.07
N LYS A 97 26.18 38.79 -2.77
CA LYS A 97 26.48 40.25 -2.69
C LYS A 97 25.40 41.08 -3.40
N SER A 98 24.40 41.51 -2.61
CA SER A 98 23.79 42.84 -2.66
C SER A 98 23.89 43.58 -4.00
N GLU A 99 22.95 43.36 -4.90
CA GLU A 99 22.68 44.28 -6.00
C GLU A 99 21.65 45.33 -5.57
N SER A 100 22.15 46.56 -5.60
CA SER A 100 21.49 47.84 -5.51
C SER A 100 20.08 47.89 -6.12
N ILE A 101 19.09 48.11 -5.25
CA ILE A 101 17.78 48.62 -5.66
C ILE A 101 17.94 50.11 -6.00
N ARG A 102 17.99 50.41 -7.30
CA ARG A 102 17.66 51.73 -7.84
C ARG A 102 16.15 51.78 -8.04
N ILE A 103 15.45 52.61 -7.29
CA ILE A 103 14.13 53.12 -7.69
C ILE A 103 14.18 54.64 -7.62
N ARG A 104 13.73 55.23 -8.74
CA ARG A 104 13.74 56.65 -9.10
C ARG A 104 12.69 57.44 -8.31
N THR A 105 13.01 58.69 -7.96
CA THR A 105 12.23 59.89 -8.29
C THR A 105 13.12 61.12 -8.15
#